data_AF-A0A9D6CZZ2-F1
#
_entry.id   AF-A0A9D6CZZ2-F1
#
_cell.length_a   1.000
_cell.length_b   1.000
_cell.length_c   1.000
_cell.angle_alpha   90.00
_cell.angle_beta   90.00
_cell.angle_gamma   90.00
#
_symmetry.space_group_name_H-M   'P 1'
#
loop_
_entity.id
_entity.type
_entity.pdbx_description
1 polymer ?
#
loop_
_entity_poly.entity_id
_entity_poly.type
_entity_poly.pdbx_seq_one_letter_code
_entity_poly.pdbx_strand_id
1 'polypeptide(L)'
;MDHTGIVWSEFFYTREDAKGFMRQVGSRIATFLHPPVCNDDWYFALPRHENETKNKWEFDSIRFPKFEYVWIPEGKVQTIQIDLQTDCSKQSLDGRFAEPLGFCLPGLEEYFRSVLLQTPWPGTLLRLDLRYATEGVNVWNSGEFLVSEGQRIL
;
A
#
# COMPACT_ATOMS: atom_id res chain seq x y z
N MET A 1 -0.50 10.17 6.31
CA MET A 1 -1.10 8.96 5.72
C MET A 1 -0.73 8.97 4.27
N ASP A 2 0.10 8.02 3.83
CA ASP A 2 0.59 7.98 2.44
C ASP A 2 -0.40 7.23 1.55
N HIS A 3 -0.97 6.14 2.07
CA HIS A 3 -2.00 5.38 1.41
C HIS A 3 -2.96 4.69 2.40
N THR A 4 -4.09 4.28 1.86
CA THR A 4 -5.03 3.32 2.48
C THR A 4 -5.22 2.21 1.47
N GLY A 5 -5.43 0.98 1.92
CA GLY A 5 -5.52 -0.13 1.00
C GLY A 5 -6.32 -1.30 1.50
N ILE A 6 -6.42 -2.28 0.61
CA ILE A 6 -7.00 -3.59 0.90
C ILE A 6 -5.96 -4.64 0.57
N VAL A 7 -5.76 -5.57 1.49
CA VAL A 7 -4.99 -6.77 1.28
C VAL A 7 -5.96 -7.91 0.99
N TRP A 8 -5.93 -8.40 -0.24
CA TRP A 8 -6.66 -9.58 -0.68
C TRP A 8 -5.87 -10.84 -0.43
N SER A 9 -6.60 -11.87 -0.06
CA SER A 9 -6.08 -13.20 0.21
C SER A 9 -6.53 -14.15 -0.89
N GLU A 10 -5.62 -15.04 -1.32
CA GLU A 10 -5.91 -16.12 -2.28
C GLU A 10 -7.05 -17.04 -1.81
N PHE A 11 -7.32 -17.08 -0.50
CA PHE A 11 -8.45 -17.82 0.06
C PHE A 11 -9.80 -17.31 -0.45
N PHE A 12 -9.90 -16.01 -0.80
CA PHE A 12 -11.13 -15.37 -1.25
C PHE A 12 -11.13 -15.03 -2.74
N TYR A 13 -9.97 -14.63 -3.28
CA TYR A 13 -9.84 -14.18 -4.66
C TYR A 13 -8.56 -14.72 -5.26
N THR A 14 -8.67 -15.42 -6.40
CA THR A 14 -7.49 -15.91 -7.09
C THR A 14 -6.61 -14.74 -7.58
N ARG A 15 -5.33 -14.99 -7.84
CA ARG A 15 -4.46 -14.00 -8.49
C ARG A 15 -5.04 -13.46 -9.81
N GLU A 16 -5.75 -14.30 -10.57
CA GLU A 16 -6.39 -13.89 -11.82
C GLU A 16 -7.65 -13.06 -11.59
N ASP A 17 -8.44 -13.34 -10.54
CA ASP A 17 -9.55 -12.47 -10.12
C ASP A 17 -9.03 -11.07 -9.75
N ALA A 18 -7.95 -11.01 -8.97
CA ALA A 18 -7.31 -9.76 -8.59
C ALA A 18 -6.85 -8.97 -9.83
N LYS A 19 -6.13 -9.60 -10.77
CA LYS A 19 -5.72 -8.98 -12.04
C LYS A 19 -6.93 -8.51 -12.87
N GLY A 20 -7.97 -9.33 -12.96
CA GLY A 20 -9.19 -9.01 -13.69
C GLY A 20 -9.91 -7.78 -13.12
N PHE A 21 -10.02 -7.69 -11.79
CA PHE A 21 -10.57 -6.52 -11.11
C PHE A 21 -9.68 -5.29 -11.32
N MET A 22 -8.36 -5.43 -11.16
CA MET A 22 -7.45 -4.29 -11.30
C MET A 22 -7.39 -3.74 -12.73
N ARG A 23 -7.61 -4.55 -13.77
CA ARG A 23 -7.84 -4.04 -15.14
C ARG A 23 -9.10 -3.18 -15.23
N GLN A 24 -10.19 -3.60 -14.60
CA GLN A 24 -11.43 -2.79 -14.57
C GLN A 24 -11.19 -1.45 -13.84
N VAL A 25 -10.44 -1.47 -12.73
CA VAL A 25 -10.06 -0.24 -12.03
C VAL A 25 -9.15 0.63 -12.91
N GLY A 26 -8.10 0.05 -13.51
CA GLY A 26 -7.14 0.75 -14.36
C GLY A 26 -7.74 1.41 -15.61
N SER A 27 -8.86 0.87 -16.10
CA SER A 27 -9.62 1.49 -17.20
C SER A 27 -10.27 2.84 -16.83
N ARG A 28 -10.40 3.14 -15.53
CA ARG A 28 -11.09 4.34 -15.02
C ARG A 28 -10.18 5.22 -14.17
N ILE A 29 -9.26 4.61 -13.43
CA ILE A 29 -8.41 5.25 -12.44
C ILE A 29 -6.96 5.04 -12.84
N ALA A 30 -6.09 5.97 -12.42
CA ALA A 30 -4.68 5.82 -12.67
C ALA A 30 -4.03 4.73 -11.81
N THR A 31 -4.00 3.51 -12.35
CA THR A 31 -3.52 2.34 -11.63
C THR A 31 -2.18 1.84 -12.17
N PHE A 32 -1.26 1.55 -11.27
CA PHE A 32 0.07 1.06 -11.57
C PHE A 32 0.36 -0.19 -10.75
N LEU A 33 0.95 -1.20 -11.38
CA LEU A 33 1.51 -2.36 -10.71
C LEU A 33 2.96 -2.03 -10.34
N HIS A 34 3.25 -2.06 -9.05
CA HIS A 34 4.60 -2.00 -8.53
C HIS A 34 5.37 -3.26 -8.94
N PRO A 35 6.69 -3.17 -9.19
CA PRO A 35 7.51 -4.36 -9.41
C PRO A 35 7.28 -5.41 -8.31
N PRO A 36 7.09 -6.70 -8.66
CA PRO A 36 6.69 -7.72 -7.69
C PRO A 36 7.72 -7.86 -6.57
N VAL A 37 7.23 -7.88 -5.33
CA VAL A 37 8.01 -8.13 -4.11
C VAL A 37 7.52 -9.45 -3.53
N CYS A 38 8.40 -10.42 -3.30
CA CYS A 38 8.07 -11.68 -2.61
C CYS A 38 6.84 -12.45 -3.19
N ASN A 39 6.64 -12.44 -4.51
CA ASN A 39 5.50 -13.03 -5.25
C ASN A 39 4.14 -12.34 -5.09
N ASP A 40 4.07 -11.26 -4.32
CA ASP A 40 2.86 -10.47 -4.16
C ASP A 40 2.63 -9.55 -5.36
N ASP A 41 1.36 -9.24 -5.64
CA ASP A 41 1.00 -8.20 -6.61
C ASP A 41 0.53 -6.96 -5.87
N TRP A 42 1.25 -5.86 -6.05
CA TRP A 42 1.01 -4.59 -5.37
C TRP A 42 0.54 -3.55 -6.38
N TYR A 43 -0.74 -3.20 -6.34
CA TYR A 43 -1.32 -2.21 -7.22
C TYR A 43 -1.59 -0.92 -6.48
N PHE A 44 -1.30 0.20 -7.15
CA PHE A 44 -1.52 1.53 -6.60
C PHE A 44 -2.39 2.33 -7.55
N ALA A 45 -3.55 2.76 -7.05
CA ALA A 45 -4.38 3.77 -7.67
C ALA A 45 -3.93 5.15 -7.17
N LEU A 46 -3.41 5.96 -8.09
CA LEU A 46 -2.91 7.29 -7.84
C LEU A 46 -3.96 8.35 -8.21
N PRO A 47 -4.14 9.38 -7.37
CA PRO A 47 -4.87 10.57 -7.78
C PRO A 47 -4.18 11.24 -8.97
N ARG A 48 -4.96 11.64 -9.97
CA ARG A 48 -4.48 12.39 -11.14
C ARG A 48 -5.28 13.67 -11.34
N HIS A 49 -4.65 14.71 -11.88
CA HIS A 49 -5.35 15.88 -12.38
C HIS A 49 -6.01 15.60 -13.74
N GLU A 50 -6.99 16.42 -14.11
CA GLU A 50 -7.74 16.25 -15.36
C GLU A 50 -6.86 16.37 -16.62
N ASN A 51 -5.81 17.20 -16.54
CA ASN A 51 -4.85 17.46 -17.61
C ASN A 51 -3.76 16.38 -17.74
N GLU A 52 -3.64 15.46 -16.77
CA GLU A 52 -2.64 14.40 -16.79
C GLU A 52 -3.11 13.22 -17.64
N THR A 53 -2.19 12.78 -18.50
CA THR A 53 -2.42 11.68 -19.45
C THR A 53 -1.38 10.59 -19.26
N LYS A 54 -1.49 9.48 -19.99
CA LYS A 54 -0.57 8.35 -19.89
C LYS A 54 0.92 8.75 -19.91
N ASN A 55 1.26 9.83 -20.62
CA ASN A 55 2.65 10.25 -20.83
C ASN A 55 2.98 11.62 -20.20
N LYS A 56 2.06 12.21 -19.43
CA LYS A 56 2.28 13.53 -18.82
C LYS A 56 1.73 13.55 -17.41
N TRP A 57 2.66 13.55 -16.45
CA TRP A 57 2.41 13.60 -15.01
C TRP A 57 3.20 14.76 -14.40
N GLU A 58 2.61 15.40 -13.41
CA GLU A 58 3.22 16.46 -12.61
C GLU A 58 3.48 15.90 -11.20
N PHE A 59 4.70 16.10 -10.69
CA PHE A 59 5.17 15.53 -9.41
C PHE A 59 5.46 16.61 -8.35
N ASP A 60 5.08 17.85 -8.65
CA ASP A 60 5.34 19.05 -7.84
C ASP A 60 4.43 19.19 -6.61
N SER A 61 3.43 18.33 -6.49
CA SER A 61 2.39 18.37 -5.47
C SER A 61 2.20 17.02 -4.80
N ILE A 62 2.05 17.06 -3.48
CA ILE A 62 1.71 15.89 -2.67
C ILE A 62 0.23 15.56 -2.89
N ARG A 63 -0.07 14.32 -3.29
CA ARG A 63 -1.45 13.89 -3.57
C ARG A 63 -1.86 12.71 -2.70
N PHE A 64 -2.78 12.96 -1.77
CA PHE A 64 -3.31 11.93 -0.89
C PHE A 64 -4.83 11.83 -0.93
N PRO A 65 -5.38 10.64 -0.66
CA PRO A 65 -4.67 9.36 -0.43
C PRO A 65 -4.34 8.63 -1.74
N LYS A 66 -3.23 7.90 -1.78
CA LYS A 66 -3.07 6.79 -2.73
C LYS A 66 -3.89 5.61 -2.23
N PHE A 67 -4.45 4.82 -3.14
CA PHE A 67 -5.14 3.59 -2.75
C PHE A 67 -4.34 2.37 -3.17
N GLU A 68 -4.04 1.50 -2.21
CA GLU A 68 -3.23 0.30 -2.42
C GLU A 68 -4.12 -0.96 -2.46
N TYR A 69 -3.85 -1.85 -3.41
CA TYR A 69 -4.41 -3.19 -3.44
C TYR A 69 -3.25 -4.18 -3.45
N VAL A 70 -3.13 -4.97 -2.39
CA VAL A 70 -2.10 -6.01 -2.29
C VAL A 70 -2.78 -7.36 -2.37
N TRP A 71 -2.47 -8.15 -3.39
CA TRP A 71 -2.84 -9.57 -3.39
C TRP A 71 -1.68 -10.39 -2.81
N ILE A 72 -1.98 -11.16 -1.75
CA ILE A 72 -1.03 -12.05 -1.08
C ILE A 72 -1.45 -13.52 -1.23
N PRO A 73 -0.55 -14.40 -1.71
CA PRO A 73 -0.87 -15.82 -1.94
C PRO A 73 -1.16 -16.58 -0.64
N GLU A 74 -0.49 -16.20 0.45
CA GLU A 74 -0.57 -16.91 1.73
C GLU A 74 -1.53 -16.26 2.73
N GLY A 75 -2.20 -15.18 2.32
CA GLY A 75 -3.19 -14.51 3.16
C GLY A 75 -4.35 -15.44 3.50
N LYS A 76 -4.88 -15.34 4.71
CA LYS A 76 -6.06 -16.11 5.16
C LYS A 76 -7.24 -15.23 5.58
N VAL A 77 -7.04 -13.91 5.60
CA VAL A 77 -8.04 -12.96 6.09
C VAL A 77 -7.97 -11.69 5.25
N GLN A 78 -9.14 -11.12 4.94
CA GLN A 78 -9.22 -9.81 4.30
C GLN A 78 -8.74 -8.73 5.27
N THR A 79 -7.86 -7.85 4.83
CA THR A 79 -7.31 -6.81 5.70
C THR A 79 -7.50 -5.44 5.07
N ILE A 80 -8.10 -4.52 5.83
CA ILE A 80 -8.04 -3.09 5.52
C ILE A 80 -6.73 -2.58 6.10
N GLN A 81 -5.93 -1.90 5.29
CA GLN A 81 -4.63 -1.38 5.69
C GLN A 81 -4.64 0.15 5.66
N ILE A 82 -4.05 0.76 6.67
CA ILE A 82 -3.84 2.21 6.72
C ILE A 82 -2.37 2.46 7.00
N ASP A 83 -1.71 3.19 6.11
CA ASP A 83 -0.35 3.64 6.31
C ASP A 83 -0.35 5.00 7.04
N LEU A 84 0.23 5.05 8.23
CA LEU A 84 0.29 6.23 9.08
C LEU A 84 1.74 6.70 9.23
N GLN A 85 1.98 7.93 8.78
CA GLN A 85 3.22 8.62 9.07
C GLN A 85 3.25 9.07 10.52
N THR A 86 4.35 8.78 11.22
CA THR A 86 4.56 9.18 12.61
C THR A 86 5.82 10.04 12.73
N ASP A 87 5.91 10.77 13.84
CA ASP A 87 7.11 11.46 14.30
C ASP A 87 7.98 10.58 15.21
N CYS A 88 7.60 9.31 15.38
CA CYS A 88 8.26 8.38 16.28
C CYS A 88 9.47 7.71 15.59
N SER A 89 10.58 7.58 16.33
CA SER A 89 11.73 6.81 15.85
C SER A 89 11.43 5.32 15.78
N LYS A 90 12.24 4.58 15.01
CA LYS A 90 12.19 3.11 14.92
C LYS A 90 12.25 2.45 16.29
N GLN A 91 13.21 2.83 17.12
CA GLN A 91 13.34 2.31 18.49
C GLN A 91 12.08 2.56 19.34
N SER A 92 11.44 3.72 19.16
CA SER A 92 10.23 4.06 19.91
C SER A 92 9.03 3.19 19.49
N LEU A 93 8.79 3.05 18.18
CA LEU A 93 7.69 2.23 17.67
C LEU A 93 7.90 0.74 17.93
N ASP A 94 9.12 0.23 17.69
CA ASP A 94 9.44 -1.18 17.92
C ASP A 94 9.34 -1.54 19.41
N GLY A 95 9.72 -0.62 20.30
CA GLY A 95 9.56 -0.80 21.75
C GLY A 95 8.10 -0.76 22.21
N ARG A 96 7.28 0.15 21.65
CA ARG A 96 5.85 0.27 22.01
C ARG A 96 5.01 -0.88 21.46
N PHE A 97 5.36 -1.38 20.28
CA PHE A 97 4.63 -2.44 19.57
C PHE A 97 5.52 -3.66 19.35
N ALA A 98 6.22 -4.11 20.40
CA ALA A 98 6.95 -5.35 20.40
C ALA A 98 6.01 -6.55 20.14
N GLU A 99 6.57 -7.70 19.76
CA GLU A 99 5.76 -8.91 19.60
C GLU A 99 5.03 -9.26 20.92
N PRO A 100 3.78 -9.75 20.85
CA PRO A 100 2.99 -10.04 19.66
C PRO A 100 2.13 -8.86 19.14
N LEU A 101 2.26 -7.68 19.74
CA LEU A 101 1.39 -6.52 19.45
C LEU A 101 1.65 -5.91 18.08
N GLY A 102 2.91 -5.92 17.64
CA GLY A 102 3.30 -5.52 16.30
C GLY A 102 4.26 -6.49 15.66
N PHE A 103 4.42 -6.37 14.35
CA PHE A 103 5.28 -7.20 13.51
C PHE A 103 5.86 -6.37 12.37
N CYS A 104 6.87 -6.90 11.70
CA CYS A 104 7.41 -6.33 10.46
C CYS A 104 7.08 -7.27 9.29
N LEU A 105 6.76 -6.69 8.14
CA LEU A 105 6.68 -7.46 6.90
C LEU A 105 8.11 -7.75 6.41
N PRO A 106 8.38 -8.97 5.90
CA PRO A 106 9.70 -9.32 5.39
C PRO A 106 10.22 -8.33 4.35
N GLY A 107 11.43 -7.81 4.54
CA GLY A 107 12.07 -6.83 3.65
C GLY A 107 11.63 -5.38 3.86
N LEU A 108 10.70 -5.13 4.79
CA LEU A 108 10.19 -3.79 5.11
C LEU A 108 10.53 -3.34 6.55
N GLU A 109 11.44 -4.04 7.21
CA GLU A 109 11.78 -3.87 8.63
C GLU A 109 12.33 -2.48 8.96
N GLU A 110 12.92 -1.81 7.99
CA GLU A 110 13.52 -0.48 8.15
C GLU A 110 12.56 0.68 7.83
N TYR A 111 11.34 0.38 7.36
CA TYR A 111 10.41 1.41 6.89
C TYR A 111 9.25 1.67 7.86
N PHE A 112 8.66 0.62 8.43
CA PHE A 112 7.50 0.75 9.31
C PHE A 112 7.29 -0.47 10.22
N ARG A 113 6.50 -0.25 11.28
CA ARG A 113 5.99 -1.30 12.18
C ARG A 113 4.50 -1.53 11.92
N SER A 114 4.10 -2.77 11.66
CA SER A 114 2.70 -3.15 11.45
C SER A 114 2.01 -3.55 12.75
N VAL A 115 0.75 -3.17 12.93
CA VAL A 115 -0.09 -3.54 14.08
C VAL A 115 -1.46 -4.00 13.59
N LEU A 116 -1.97 -5.11 14.13
CA LEU A 116 -3.33 -5.58 13.86
C LEU A 116 -4.30 -5.09 14.92
N LEU A 117 -5.41 -4.52 14.48
CA LEU A 117 -6.54 -4.12 15.29
C LEU A 117 -7.72 -5.05 15.04
N GLN A 118 -8.38 -5.44 16.12
CA GLN A 118 -9.64 -6.16 16.05
C GLN A 118 -10.72 -5.23 15.49
N THR A 119 -11.48 -5.72 14.53
CA THR A 119 -12.60 -4.98 13.94
C THR A 119 -13.93 -5.60 14.39
N PRO A 120 -15.02 -4.84 14.39
CA PRO A 120 -16.35 -5.41 14.61
C PRO A 120 -16.87 -6.22 13.40
N TRP A 121 -16.12 -6.28 12.29
CA TRP A 121 -16.54 -6.94 11.06
C TRP A 121 -15.99 -8.37 10.98
N PRO A 122 -16.86 -9.40 10.99
CA PRO A 122 -16.41 -10.77 10.91
C PRO A 122 -15.54 -11.03 9.69
N GLY A 123 -14.40 -11.71 9.89
CA GLY A 123 -13.50 -12.10 8.81
C GLY A 123 -12.68 -10.94 8.20
N THR A 124 -12.68 -9.76 8.83
CA THR A 124 -11.88 -8.61 8.38
C THR A 124 -10.96 -8.11 9.51
N LEU A 125 -9.70 -7.87 9.17
CA LEU A 125 -8.74 -7.22 10.05
C LEU A 125 -8.52 -5.76 9.63
N LEU A 126 -8.11 -4.94 10.59
CA LEU A 126 -7.57 -3.61 10.33
C LEU A 126 -6.08 -3.65 10.67
N ARG A 127 -5.22 -3.34 9.70
CA ARG A 127 -3.77 -3.23 9.88
C ARG A 127 -3.36 -1.76 9.81
N LEU A 128 -2.58 -1.32 10.79
CA LEU A 128 -1.91 -0.02 10.75
C LEU A 128 -0.43 -0.24 10.46
N ASP A 129 0.07 0.36 9.38
CA ASP A 129 1.48 0.39 9.06
C ASP A 129 2.04 1.73 9.55
N LEU A 130 2.75 1.71 10.67
CA LEU A 130 3.26 2.89 11.36
C LEU A 130 4.67 3.20 10.86
N ARG A 131 4.80 4.20 9.98
CA ARG A 131 6.11 4.61 9.45
C ARG A 131 6.98 5.22 10.52
N TYR A 132 8.25 4.84 10.50
CA TYR A 132 9.27 5.52 11.29
C TYR A 132 9.48 6.94 10.78
N ALA A 133 9.82 7.85 11.70
CA ALA A 133 10.25 9.19 11.33
C ALA A 133 11.47 9.11 10.40
N THR A 134 11.35 9.70 9.21
CA THR A 134 12.42 9.84 8.23
C THR A 134 12.60 11.32 7.91
N GLU A 135 13.84 11.83 7.97
CA GLU A 135 14.14 13.20 7.57
C GLU A 135 14.15 13.31 6.03
N GLY A 136 13.55 14.38 5.49
CA GLY A 136 13.75 14.80 4.10
C GLY A 136 13.00 14.02 3.01
N VAL A 137 12.07 13.12 3.35
CA VAL A 137 11.28 12.42 2.32
C VAL A 137 10.18 13.36 1.81
N ASN A 138 10.33 13.84 0.57
CA ASN A 138 9.18 14.29 -0.21
C ASN A 138 8.24 13.08 -0.36
N VAL A 139 7.05 13.20 0.22
CA VAL A 139 6.09 12.10 0.37
C VAL A 139 5.58 11.58 -0.99
N TRP A 140 5.91 12.25 -2.10
CA TRP A 140 5.54 11.82 -3.45
C TRP A 140 6.57 10.94 -4.19
N ASN A 141 7.75 10.67 -3.61
CA ASN A 141 8.78 9.84 -4.27
C ASN A 141 8.27 8.45 -4.70
N SER A 142 7.39 7.83 -3.90
CA SER A 142 6.78 6.54 -4.27
C SER A 142 5.72 6.67 -5.37
N GLY A 143 5.00 7.79 -5.44
CA GLY A 143 4.08 8.07 -6.54
C GLY A 143 4.83 8.30 -7.86
N GLU A 144 5.91 9.09 -7.82
CA GLU A 144 6.80 9.30 -8.97
C GLU A 144 7.41 7.99 -9.46
N PHE A 145 8.00 7.20 -8.56
CA PHE A 145 8.53 5.87 -8.87
C PHE A 145 7.48 4.96 -9.54
N LEU A 146 6.24 4.94 -9.03
CA LEU A 146 5.17 4.12 -9.62
C LEU A 146 4.82 4.55 -11.04
N VAL A 147 4.88 5.84 -11.35
CA VAL A 147 4.62 6.33 -12.70
C VAL A 147 5.80 6.04 -13.64
N SER A 148 7.04 6.14 -13.15
CA SER A 148 8.25 5.97 -13.98
C SER A 148 8.65 4.51 -14.17
N GLU A 149 8.61 3.71 -13.10
CA GLU A 149 9.09 2.33 -13.06
C GLU A 149 7.95 1.30 -12.96
N GLY A 150 6.78 1.72 -12.49
CA GLY A 150 5.61 0.84 -12.37
C GLY A 150 4.94 0.55 -13.70
N GLN A 151 4.30 -0.62 -13.81
CA GLN A 151 3.55 -0.98 -15.00
C GLN A 151 2.15 -0.37 -14.95
N ARG A 152 1.84 0.53 -15.88
CA ARG A 152 0.49 1.06 -16.04
C ARG A 152 -0.50 -0.06 -16.37
N ILE A 153 -1.57 -0.15 -15.58
CA ILE A 153 -2.71 -1.04 -15.84
C ILE A 153 -3.75 -0.28 -16.67
N LEU A 154 -4.26 -0.94 -17.72
CA LEU A 154 -5.25 -0.42 -18.68
C LEU A 154 -6.50 -1.31 -18.68
#